data_AF-A0A510J047-F1
#
_entry.id   AF-A0A510J047-F1
#
_cell.length_a   1.000
_cell.length_b   1.000
_cell.length_c   1.000
_cell.angle_alpha   90.00
_cell.angle_beta   90.00
_cell.angle_gamma   90.00
#
_symmetry.space_group_name_H-M   'P 1'
#
loop_
_entity.id
_entity.type
_entity.pdbx_description
1 polymer ?
#
loop_
_entity_poly.entity_id
_entity_poly.type
_entity_poly.pdbx_seq_one_letter_code
_entity_poly.pdbx_strand_id
1 'polypeptide(L)' 'MESQTSVLKDEDRTRCEVWSRVMGYHRPVSFWNPGKQSEHKERRFFVTGSHSGTAQRHG' A
#
# COMPACT_ATOMS: atom_id res chain seq x y z
N MET A 1 -11.31 30.10 -1.80
CA MET A 1 -11.05 29.39 -3.07
C MET A 1 -11.70 28.03 -2.94
N GLU A 2 -12.89 27.87 -3.51
CA GLU A 2 -13.59 26.59 -3.50
C GLU A 2 -13.02 25.72 -4.62
N SER A 3 -12.46 24.58 -4.26
CA SER A 3 -11.92 23.61 -5.21
C SER A 3 -13.08 22.79 -5.79
N GLN A 4 -13.48 23.07 -7.04
CA GLN A 4 -14.42 22.21 -7.75
C GLN A 4 -13.79 20.83 -7.99
N THR A 5 -14.33 19.79 -7.34
CA THR A 5 -14.01 18.39 -7.65
C THR A 5 -14.78 17.95 -8.90
N SER A 6 -14.11 17.94 -10.06
CA SER A 6 -14.66 17.34 -11.27
C SER A 6 -14.70 15.82 -11.14
N VAL A 7 -15.90 15.23 -11.02
CA VAL A 7 -16.08 13.77 -10.98
C VAL A 7 -16.10 13.24 -12.41
N LEU A 8 -15.14 12.38 -12.77
CA LEU A 8 -15.11 11.68 -14.07
C LEU A 8 -16.08 10.49 -14.07
N LYS A 9 -16.78 10.29 -15.19
CA LYS A 9 -17.57 9.07 -15.47
C LYS A 9 -16.63 7.88 -15.62
N ASP A 10 -17.09 6.67 -15.33
CA ASP A 10 -16.25 5.46 -15.36
C ASP A 10 -15.73 5.12 -16.76
N GLU A 11 -16.50 5.42 -17.81
CA GLU A 11 -16.14 5.18 -19.21
C GLU A 11 -14.94 6.03 -19.65
N ASP A 12 -14.77 7.22 -19.05
CA ASP A 12 -13.70 8.15 -19.34
C ASP A 12 -12.42 7.84 -18.52
N ARG A 13 -12.47 6.85 -17.60
CA ARG A 13 -11.33 6.53 -16.73
C ARG A 13 -10.37 5.57 -17.42
N THR A 14 -9.08 5.88 -17.31
CA THR A 14 -8.00 4.95 -17.66
C THR A 14 -7.57 4.16 -16.44
N ARG A 15 -7.35 2.85 -16.60
CA ARG A 15 -6.84 1.99 -15.52
C ARG A 15 -5.40 2.39 -15.17
N CYS A 16 -5.16 2.64 -13.89
CA CYS A 16 -3.81 2.82 -13.37
C CYS A 16 -3.15 1.46 -13.13
N GLU A 17 -1.95 1.25 -13.67
CA GLU A 17 -1.14 0.09 -13.33
C GLU A 17 -0.45 0.32 -11.98
N VAL A 18 -0.65 -0.60 -11.04
CA VAL A 18 -0.03 -0.52 -9.71
C VAL A 18 1.25 -1.34 -9.71
N TRP A 19 2.34 -0.75 -9.23
CA TRP A 19 3.65 -1.40 -9.16
C TRP A 19 4.08 -1.61 -7.71
N SER A 20 4.72 -2.74 -7.45
CA SER A 20 5.22 -3.12 -6.12
C SER A 20 6.72 -3.31 -6.12
N ARG A 21 7.38 -3.00 -5.00
CA ARG A 21 8.79 -3.31 -4.80
C ARG A 21 8.96 -4.74 -4.31
N VAL A 22 9.80 -5.50 -5.00
CA VAL A 22 10.23 -6.85 -4.61
C VAL A 22 11.72 -6.83 -4.26
N MET A 23 12.39 -7.98 -4.31
CA MET A 23 13.83 -8.13 -4.02
C MET A 23 14.68 -7.38 -5.06
N GLY A 24 14.80 -6.05 -4.91
CA GLY A 24 15.70 -5.20 -5.70
C GLY A 24 15.10 -4.48 -6.91
N TYR A 25 13.85 -4.77 -7.31
CA TYR A 25 13.22 -4.14 -8.48
C TYR A 25 11.71 -3.91 -8.31
N HIS A 26 11.11 -3.15 -9.24
CA HIS A 26 9.67 -2.93 -9.30
C HIS A 26 9.00 -3.89 -10.28
N ARG A 27 7.88 -4.49 -9.88
CA ARG A 27 7.08 -5.40 -10.69
C ARG A 27 5.59 -4.98 -10.67
N PRO A 28 4.89 -5.02 -11.82
CA PRO A 28 3.45 -4.80 -11.86
C PRO A 28 2.70 -5.77 -10.94
N VAL A 29 1.73 -5.26 -10.19
CA VAL A 29 0.86 -6.07 -9.33
C VAL A 29 -0.06 -6.96 -10.14
N SER A 30 -0.43 -6.54 -11.36
CA SER A 30 -1.17 -7.37 -12.32
C SER A 30 -0.50 -8.71 -12.64
N PHE A 31 0.82 -8.83 -12.43
CA PHE A 31 1.60 -10.02 -12.73
C PHE A 31 1.76 -10.96 -11.52
N TRP A 32 1.03 -10.73 -10.42
CA TRP A 32 1.11 -11.57 -9.23
C TRP A 32 0.36 -12.89 -9.40
N ASN A 33 1.09 -13.99 -9.33
CA ASN A 33 0.49 -15.33 -9.25
C ASN A 33 -0.04 -15.62 -7.83
N PRO A 34 -0.84 -16.67 -7.62
CA PRO A 34 -1.41 -17.00 -6.31
C PRO A 34 -0.36 -17.14 -5.19
N GLY A 35 0.81 -17.72 -5.49
CA GLY A 35 1.89 -17.86 -4.51
C GLY A 35 2.44 -16.50 -4.03
N LYS A 36 2.60 -15.53 -4.94
CA LYS A 36 3.02 -14.17 -4.58
C LYS A 36 1.97 -13.40 -3.80
N GLN A 37 0.70 -13.63 -4.10
CA GLN A 37 -0.39 -13.06 -3.31
C GLN A 37 -0.39 -13.62 -1.87
N SER A 38 -0.15 -14.93 -1.70
CA SER A 38 -0.03 -15.56 -0.37
C SER A 38 1.16 -15.00 0.41
N GLU A 39 2.35 -14.99 -0.20
CA GLU A 39 3.57 -14.46 0.43
C GLU A 39 3.40 -12.99 0.85
N HIS A 40 2.78 -12.16 0.00
CA HIS A 40 2.54 -10.76 0.33
C HIS A 40 1.61 -10.58 1.53
N LYS A 41 0.56 -11.41 1.65
CA LYS A 41 -0.38 -11.37 2.80
C LYS A 41 0.30 -11.71 4.12
N GLU A 42 1.36 -12.50 4.09
CA GLU A 42 2.13 -12.89 5.28
C GLU A 42 3.15 -11.82 5.71
N ARG A 43 3.37 -10.76 4.89
CA ARG A 43 4.30 -9.68 5.24
C ARG A 43 3.77 -8.86 6.42
N ARG A 44 4.65 -8.58 7.37
CA ARG A 44 4.38 -7.65 8.48
C ARG A 44 4.86 -6.26 8.12
N PHE A 45 3.94 -5.31 8.10
CA PHE A 45 4.24 -3.90 7.87
C PHE A 45 4.53 -3.20 9.19
N PHE A 46 5.50 -2.29 9.16
CA PHE A 46 5.67 -1.35 10.24
C PHE A 46 4.50 -0.35 10.21
N VAL A 47 3.83 -0.19 11.35
CA VAL A 47 2.78 0.82 11.54
C VAL A 47 3.28 1.81 12.58
N THR A 48 3.52 3.06 12.15
CA THR A 48 3.87 4.14 13.08
C THR A 48 2.65 4.46 13.96
N GLY A 49 2.83 4.55 15.29
CA GLY A 49 1.76 4.80 16.25
C GLY A 49 1.31 3.60 17.10
N SER A 50 1.63 2.35 16.71
CA SER A 50 1.39 1.16 17.55
C SER A 50 2.53 0.87 18.54
N HIS A 51 3.23 1.91 19.01
CA HIS A 51 4.01 1.79 20.23
C HIS A 51 3.07 2.10 21.41
N SER A 52 2.42 1.08 21.96
CA SER A 52 2.00 1.13 23.37
C SER A 52 3.25 1.05 24.26
N GLY A 53 4.11 2.07 24.13
CA GLY A 53 5.28 2.26 24.96
C GLY A 53 4.83 2.81 26.30
N THR A 54 4.43 1.93 27.21
CA THR A 54 4.50 2.22 28.64
C THR A 54 5.98 2.45 28.93
N ALA A 55 6.40 3.72 28.94
CA ALA A 55 7.74 4.11 29.33
C ALA A 55 7.93 3.75 30.81
N GLN A 56 8.48 2.58 31.07
CA GLN A 56 8.95 2.22 32.40
C GLN A 56 10.18 3.09 32.69
N ARG A 57 9.94 4.21 33.39
CA ARG A 57 10.97 5.01 34.04
C ARG A 57 11.77 4.08 34.95
N HIS A 58 12.99 3.75 34.57
CA HIS A 58 14.01 3.31 35.52
C HIS A 58 14.62 4.58 36.15
N GLY A 59 14.68 4.56 37.49
CA GLY A 59 15.13 5.66 38.33
C GLY A 59 16.62 5.93 38.26
#